data_AF-A0A0Q6PWU0-F1
#
_entry.id   AF-A0A0Q6PWU0-F1
#
_cell.length_a   1.000
_cell.length_b   1.000
_cell.length_c   1.000
_cell.angle_alpha   90.00
_cell.angle_beta   90.00
_cell.angle_gamma   90.00
#
_symmetry.space_group_name_H-M   'P 1'
#
loop_
_entity.id
_entity.type
_entity.pdbx_description
1 polymer ?
#
loop_
_entity_poly.entity_id
_entity_poly.type
_entity_poly.pdbx_seq_one_letter_code
_entity_poly.pdbx_strand_id
1 'polypeptide(L)'
;MAACLVTLMLASGCSAGGVVTVREMIGDASYWPPACNADPCVLTGNGGITDVWDRHVDTNLARGRRFVVKGLCASACEIAARRAHAKLLPGAKLIVHQPRPAVIL
;
A
#
# COMPACT_ATOMS: atom_id res chain seq x y z
N MET A 1 1.26 -51.18 -26.39
CA MET A 1 0.59 -49.96 -26.86
C MET A 1 0.78 -48.90 -25.79
N ALA A 2 1.55 -47.87 -26.10
CA ALA A 2 2.06 -46.89 -25.15
C ALA A 2 0.99 -45.84 -24.80
N ALA A 3 0.77 -45.60 -23.51
CA ALA A 3 -0.03 -44.49 -23.02
C ALA A 3 0.91 -43.31 -22.72
N CYS A 4 0.87 -42.28 -23.57
CA CYS A 4 1.53 -41.01 -23.34
C CYS A 4 0.89 -40.30 -22.14
N LEU A 5 1.58 -40.29 -20.99
CA LEU A 5 1.29 -39.34 -19.91
C LEU A 5 1.73 -37.94 -20.36
N VAL A 6 0.77 -37.10 -20.69
CA VAL A 6 0.97 -35.66 -20.88
C VAL A 6 1.23 -35.06 -19.50
N THR A 7 2.49 -34.74 -19.21
CA THR A 7 2.86 -33.99 -18.02
C THR A 7 2.44 -32.53 -18.23
N LEU A 8 1.35 -32.11 -17.58
CA LEU A 8 1.00 -30.69 -17.48
C LEU A 8 2.13 -29.96 -16.74
N MET A 9 2.93 -29.17 -17.47
CA MET A 9 3.78 -28.16 -16.85
C MET A 9 2.88 -27.07 -16.27
N LEU A 10 2.68 -27.11 -14.96
CA LEU A 10 2.31 -25.92 -14.19
C LEU A 10 3.48 -24.94 -14.25
N ALA A 11 3.47 -24.07 -15.26
CA ALA A 11 4.21 -22.82 -15.16
C ALA A 11 3.52 -21.99 -14.07
N SER A 12 3.95 -22.19 -12.81
CA SER A 12 3.76 -21.20 -11.77
C SER A 12 4.54 -19.98 -12.21
N GLY A 13 3.87 -19.12 -12.98
CA GLY A 13 4.32 -17.76 -13.21
C GLY A 13 4.37 -17.06 -11.86
N CYS A 14 5.48 -17.22 -11.14
CA CYS A 14 5.92 -16.26 -10.16
C CYS A 14 6.00 -14.95 -10.93
N SER A 15 4.98 -14.11 -10.81
CA SER A 15 5.17 -12.70 -11.05
C SER A 15 6.24 -12.32 -10.06
N ALA A 16 7.47 -12.14 -10.53
CA ALA A 16 8.45 -11.35 -9.83
C ALA A 16 7.75 -10.01 -9.60
N GLY A 17 7.13 -9.86 -8.43
CA GLY A 17 6.50 -8.61 -8.04
C GLY A 17 7.60 -7.57 -8.19
N GLY A 18 7.45 -6.69 -9.18
CA GLY A 18 8.46 -5.72 -9.54
C GLY A 18 8.91 -5.03 -8.26
N VAL A 19 10.20 -5.13 -7.95
CA VAL A 19 10.76 -4.40 -6.83
C VAL A 19 10.66 -2.93 -7.20
N VAL A 20 9.83 -2.18 -6.47
CA VAL A 20 9.74 -0.73 -6.62
C VAL A 20 10.98 -0.15 -5.95
N THR A 21 11.78 0.58 -6.72
CA THR A 21 12.98 1.24 -6.23
C THR A 21 12.62 2.49 -5.42
N VAL A 22 13.53 2.92 -4.54
CA VAL A 22 13.36 4.19 -3.81
C VAL A 22 13.21 5.37 -4.77
N ARG A 23 13.93 5.34 -5.90
CA ARG A 23 13.86 6.39 -6.92
C ARG A 23 12.47 6.51 -7.54
N GLU A 24 11.85 5.40 -7.88
CA GLU A 24 10.48 5.36 -8.41
C GLU A 24 9.48 5.86 -7.37
N MET A 25 9.62 5.45 -6.11
CA MET A 25 8.74 5.92 -5.02
C MET A 25 8.84 7.43 -4.79
N ILE A 26 10.04 8.01 -4.84
CA ILE A 26 10.22 9.46 -4.66
C ILE A 26 9.56 10.25 -5.80
N GLY A 27 9.60 9.71 -7.03
CA GLY A 27 9.05 10.38 -8.21
C GLY A 27 7.53 10.26 -8.37
N ASP A 28 6.87 9.37 -7.64
CA ASP A 28 5.44 9.10 -7.79
C ASP A 28 4.67 9.41 -6.50
N ALA A 29 3.79 10.41 -6.59
CA ALA A 29 2.92 10.86 -5.50
C ALA A 29 2.01 9.75 -4.95
N SER A 30 1.74 8.67 -5.71
CA SER A 30 0.95 7.53 -5.24
C SER A 30 1.60 6.77 -4.07
N TYR A 31 2.90 6.96 -3.84
CA TYR A 31 3.66 6.39 -2.71
C TYR A 31 3.78 7.32 -1.50
N TRP A 32 3.08 8.46 -1.51
CA TRP A 32 3.12 9.46 -0.44
C TRP A 32 1.73 9.70 0.14
N PRO A 33 1.62 9.93 1.47
CA PRO A 33 0.33 10.29 2.05
C PRO A 33 -0.18 11.60 1.45
N PRO A 34 -1.45 11.67 1.01
CA PRO A 34 -2.06 12.92 0.57
C PRO A 34 -2.03 13.99 1.68
N ALA A 35 -2.00 15.26 1.30
CA ALA A 35 -2.12 16.34 2.26
C ALA A 35 -3.47 16.28 3.01
N CYS A 36 -3.45 16.39 4.34
CA CYS A 36 -4.66 16.47 5.14
C CYS A 36 -5.13 17.93 5.28
N ASN A 37 -5.80 18.42 4.24
CA ASN A 37 -6.33 19.80 4.18
C ASN A 37 -7.78 19.91 4.72
N ALA A 38 -8.45 18.78 4.96
CA ALA A 38 -9.84 18.70 5.44
C ALA A 38 -9.95 17.67 6.57
N ASP A 39 -11.04 17.73 7.36
CA ASP A 39 -11.43 16.65 8.29
C ASP A 39 -12.70 15.95 7.77
N PRO A 40 -12.69 14.62 7.56
CA PRO A 40 -11.58 13.69 7.82
C PRO A 40 -10.45 13.77 6.79
N CYS A 41 -9.23 13.47 7.24
CA CYS A 41 -8.08 13.20 6.37
C CYS A 41 -8.36 11.99 5.49
N VAL A 42 -8.00 12.06 4.21
CA VAL A 42 -8.17 10.95 3.27
C VAL A 42 -6.85 10.20 3.10
N LEU A 43 -6.87 8.90 3.37
CA LEU A 43 -5.78 7.98 3.06
C LEU A 43 -6.07 7.27 1.73
N THR A 44 -5.13 7.36 0.80
CA THR A 44 -5.10 6.60 -0.44
C THR A 44 -3.67 6.56 -0.98
N GLY A 45 -3.24 5.42 -1.49
CA GLY A 45 -1.89 5.25 -2.05
C GLY A 45 -1.46 3.80 -2.18
N ASN A 46 -0.38 3.60 -2.92
CA ASN A 46 0.25 2.30 -3.17
C ASN A 46 1.18 1.83 -2.03
N GLY A 47 1.34 2.65 -1.00
CA GLY A 47 2.25 2.38 0.12
C GLY A 47 3.49 3.25 0.03
N GLY A 48 4.67 2.69 0.26
CA GLY A 48 5.93 3.43 0.29
C GLY A 48 6.67 3.24 1.61
N ILE A 49 7.28 4.32 2.11
CA ILE A 49 8.08 4.31 3.33
C ILE A 49 7.16 4.40 4.55
N THR A 50 7.04 3.33 5.34
CA THR A 50 6.14 3.24 6.51
C THR A 50 6.27 4.44 7.45
N ASP A 51 7.50 4.85 7.78
CA ASP A 51 7.75 5.98 8.70
C ASP A 51 7.13 7.31 8.23
N VAL A 52 7.04 7.53 6.91
CA VAL A 52 6.42 8.74 6.35
C VAL A 52 4.91 8.71 6.59
N TRP A 53 4.29 7.56 6.38
CA TRP A 53 2.85 7.37 6.59
C TRP A 53 2.49 7.41 8.08
N ASP A 54 3.29 6.78 8.94
CA ASP A 54 3.12 6.81 10.39
C ASP A 54 3.25 8.24 10.93
N ARG A 55 4.28 8.98 10.51
CA ARG A 55 4.44 10.39 10.90
C ARG A 55 3.27 11.25 10.46
N HIS A 56 2.75 11.03 9.24
CA HIS A 56 1.58 11.74 8.74
C HIS A 56 0.34 11.47 9.63
N VAL A 57 0.10 10.20 9.98
CA VAL A 57 -1.01 9.82 10.85
C VAL A 57 -0.84 10.43 12.23
N ASP A 58 0.31 10.23 12.87
CA ASP A 58 0.58 10.69 14.23
C ASP A 58 0.44 12.22 14.35
N THR A 59 0.98 12.97 13.37
CA THR A 59 0.87 14.43 13.33
C THR A 59 -0.58 14.91 13.30
N ASN A 60 -1.44 14.24 12.52
CA ASN A 60 -2.83 14.68 12.35
C ASN A 60 -3.77 14.10 13.43
N LEU A 61 -3.46 12.93 14.00
CA LEU A 61 -4.12 12.45 15.23
C LEU A 61 -3.87 13.40 16.40
N ALA A 62 -2.62 13.88 16.58
CA ALA A 62 -2.29 14.89 17.59
C ALA A 62 -3.04 16.22 17.38
N ARG A 63 -3.49 16.50 16.14
CA ARG A 63 -4.36 17.64 15.80
C ARG A 63 -5.86 17.34 15.92
N GLY A 64 -6.22 16.17 16.44
CA GLY A 64 -7.61 15.74 16.62
C GLY A 64 -8.34 15.36 15.33
N ARG A 65 -7.62 15.08 14.23
CA ARG A 65 -8.22 14.73 12.94
C ARG A 65 -8.66 13.27 12.90
N ARG A 66 -9.73 13.01 12.16
CA ARG A 66 -10.20 11.65 11.85
C ARG A 66 -9.70 11.24 10.47
N PHE A 67 -9.69 9.94 10.22
CA PHE A 67 -9.22 9.38 8.96
C PHE A 67 -10.29 8.56 8.26
N VAL A 68 -10.29 8.64 6.94
CA VAL A 68 -11.05 7.76 6.06
C VAL A 68 -10.16 7.22 4.96
N VAL A 69 -10.49 6.03 4.45
CA VAL A 69 -9.84 5.47 3.26
C VAL A 69 -10.76 5.65 2.06
N LYS A 70 -10.23 6.17 0.96
CA LYS A 70 -10.92 6.30 -0.33
C LYS A 70 -10.11 5.56 -1.40
N GLY A 71 -10.77 4.83 -2.30
CA GLY A 71 -10.07 4.16 -3.40
C GLY A 71 -9.15 3.06 -2.90
N LEU A 72 -7.85 3.14 -3.20
CA LEU A 72 -6.88 2.10 -2.84
C LEU A 72 -5.98 2.57 -1.70
N CYS A 73 -5.67 1.67 -0.77
CA CYS A 73 -4.67 1.88 0.26
C CYS A 73 -3.90 0.56 0.47
N ALA A 74 -2.66 0.51 -0.01
CA ALA A 74 -1.83 -0.69 -0.04
C ALA A 74 -0.58 -0.55 0.84
N SER A 75 -0.05 -1.67 1.34
CA SER A 75 1.22 -1.75 2.09
C SER A 75 1.32 -0.68 3.20
N ALA A 76 2.27 0.25 3.15
CA ALA A 76 2.41 1.31 4.16
C ALA A 76 1.15 2.16 4.37
N CYS A 77 0.37 2.44 3.31
CA CYS A 77 -0.92 3.13 3.46
C CYS A 77 -1.87 2.30 4.30
N GLU A 78 -1.97 0.98 4.02
CA GLU A 78 -2.87 0.07 4.75
C GLU A 78 -2.51 -0.01 6.24
N ILE A 79 -1.22 -0.10 6.54
CA ILE A 79 -0.69 -0.10 7.91
C ILE A 79 -1.11 1.20 8.63
N ALA A 80 -0.90 2.34 7.99
CA ALA A 80 -1.27 3.64 8.52
C ALA A 80 -2.80 3.80 8.69
N ALA A 81 -3.60 3.28 7.76
CA ALA A 81 -5.05 3.28 7.88
C ALA A 81 -5.55 2.48 9.08
N ARG A 82 -4.94 1.31 9.35
CA ARG A 82 -5.24 0.52 10.55
C ARG A 82 -4.83 1.25 11.83
N ARG A 83 -3.63 1.84 11.87
CA ARG A 83 -3.13 2.62 13.00
C ARG A 83 -4.04 3.81 13.32
N ALA A 84 -4.52 4.50 12.29
CA ALA A 84 -5.41 5.64 12.41
C ALA A 84 -6.87 5.26 12.75
N HIS A 85 -7.20 3.96 12.85
CA HIS A 85 -8.57 3.47 12.93
C HIS A 85 -9.48 4.07 11.84
N ALA A 86 -8.94 4.20 10.61
CA ALA A 86 -9.60 4.90 9.52
C ALA A 86 -10.89 4.18 9.09
N LYS A 87 -11.95 4.94 8.84
CA LYS A 87 -13.19 4.40 8.28
C LYS A 87 -13.05 4.16 6.78
N LEU A 88 -13.43 2.97 6.31
CA LEU A 88 -13.47 2.66 4.88
C LEU A 88 -14.70 3.29 4.23
N LEU A 89 -14.49 4.09 3.19
CA LEU A 89 -15.59 4.58 2.35
C LEU A 89 -16.06 3.50 1.37
N PRO A 90 -17.31 3.57 0.86
CA PRO A 90 -17.79 2.63 -0.15
C PRO A 90 -16.82 2.52 -1.34
N GLY A 91 -16.48 1.29 -1.72
CA GLY A 91 -15.54 1.00 -2.80
C GLY A 91 -14.06 1.11 -2.44
N ALA A 92 -13.71 1.44 -1.19
CA ALA A 92 -12.33 1.43 -0.73
C ALA A 92 -11.77 0.00 -0.63
N LYS A 93 -10.49 -0.16 -0.95
CA LYS A 93 -9.75 -1.43 -0.90
C LYS A 93 -8.50 -1.27 -0.06
N LEU A 94 -8.32 -2.19 0.89
CA LEU A 94 -7.06 -2.37 1.62
C LEU A 94 -6.30 -3.54 1.01
N ILE A 95 -5.04 -3.32 0.64
CA ILE A 95 -4.14 -4.40 0.19
C ILE A 95 -3.07 -4.59 1.26
N VAL A 96 -3.21 -5.69 1.99
CA VAL A 96 -2.24 -6.10 3.00
C VAL A 96 -1.01 -6.67 2.31
N HIS A 97 0.15 -6.09 2.59
CA HIS A 97 1.44 -6.58 2.12
C HIS A 97 2.48 -6.36 3.20
N GLN A 98 3.29 -7.38 3.51
CA GLN A 98 4.36 -7.22 4.50
C GLN A 98 5.38 -6.18 4.01
N PRO A 99 5.88 -5.29 4.89
CA PRO A 99 6.96 -4.38 4.53
C PRO A 99 8.16 -5.17 3.98
N ARG A 100 8.68 -4.75 2.84
CA ARG A 100 9.94 -5.28 2.28
C ARG A 100 11.00 -4.18 2.37
N PRO A 101 12.29 -4.54 2.56
CA PRO A 101 13.37 -3.57 2.48
C PRO A 101 13.31 -2.80 1.17
N ALA A 102 13.42 -1.48 1.23
CA ALA A 102 13.48 -0.66 0.04
C ALA A 102 14.82 -0.91 -0.67
N VAL A 103 14.77 -1.12 -1.99
CA VAL A 103 15.99 -1.32 -2.79
C VAL A 103 16.43 0.03 -3.34
N ILE A 104 17.65 0.42 -2.98
CA ILE A 104 18.35 1.60 -3.51
C ILE A 104 19.20 1.10 -4.69
N LEU A 105 18.73 1.33 -5.91
CA LEU A 105 19.49 1.08 -7.15
C LEU A 105 20.00 2.41 -7.71
#